data_AF-A0A7Y6M724-F1
#
_entry.id   AF-A0A7Y6M724-F1
#
_cell.length_a   1.000
_cell.length_b   1.000
_cell.length_c   1.000
_cell.angle_alpha   90.00
_cell.angle_beta   90.00
_cell.angle_gamma   90.00
#
_symmetry.space_group_name_H-M   'P 1'
#
loop_
_entity.id
_entity.type
_entity.pdbx_description
1 polymer ?
#
loop_
_entity_poly.entity_id
_entity_poly.type
_entity_poly.pdbx_seq_one_letter_code
_entity_poly.pdbx_strand_id
1 'polypeptide(L)'
;MTEHYDEIHGFDSPGEFSRFKEWLSAAIKDGDFEEVPVESRYWNVENFDEKWFRDFTGVIWRLVAPDPPFTGVFMVVSHPGEPSRQSP
;
A
#
# COMPACT_ATOMS: atom_id res chain seq x y z
N MET A 1 17.13 5.35 -13.90
CA MET A 1 16.38 6.54 -13.50
C MET A 1 16.00 6.30 -12.05
N THR A 2 16.24 7.24 -11.15
CA THR A 2 15.89 7.07 -9.74
C THR A 2 14.50 7.68 -9.57
N GLU A 3 13.48 6.87 -9.81
CA GLU A 3 12.11 7.26 -9.48
C GLU A 3 11.92 7.02 -7.98
N HIS A 4 11.63 8.11 -7.27
CA HIS A 4 11.31 8.08 -5.85
C HIS A 4 9.79 8.16 -5.73
N TYR A 5 9.18 7.14 -5.13
CA TYR A 5 7.78 7.16 -4.75
C TYR A 5 7.62 7.87 -3.42
N ASP A 6 6.54 8.65 -3.27
CA ASP A 6 6.20 9.34 -2.03
C ASP A 6 5.13 8.57 -1.25
N GLU A 7 5.23 8.62 0.07
CA GLU A 7 4.20 8.08 0.95
C GLU A 7 2.95 8.96 0.94
N ILE A 8 1.79 8.32 0.88
CA ILE A 8 0.48 8.94 0.98
C ILE A 8 -0.09 8.57 2.36
N HIS A 9 -0.21 9.56 3.25
CA HIS A 9 -0.73 9.37 4.61
C HIS A 9 -2.23 9.67 4.74
N GLY A 10 -2.92 9.80 3.60
CA GLY A 10 -4.35 10.08 3.52
C GLY A 10 -4.73 10.56 2.12
N PHE A 11 -5.67 9.90 1.47
CA PHE A 11 -6.24 10.39 0.23
C PHE A 11 -7.28 11.48 0.54
N ASP A 12 -7.18 12.63 -0.12
CA ASP A 12 -8.09 13.78 -0.03
C ASP A 12 -9.52 13.41 -0.48
N SER A 13 -9.66 12.40 -1.34
CA SER A 13 -10.97 11.95 -1.81
C SER A 13 -10.99 10.50 -2.33
N PRO A 14 -12.17 9.85 -2.38
CA PRO A 14 -12.32 8.56 -3.06
C PRO A 14 -11.90 8.57 -4.54
N GLY A 15 -12.03 9.73 -5.20
CA GLY A 15 -11.59 9.91 -6.58
C GLY A 15 -10.07 9.90 -6.74
N GLU A 16 -9.35 10.46 -5.77
CA GLU A 16 -7.88 10.39 -5.73
C GLU A 16 -7.41 8.95 -5.53
N PHE A 17 -7.98 8.23 -4.56
CA PHE A 17 -7.70 6.81 -4.36
C PHE A 17 -7.95 5.98 -5.63
N SER A 18 -9.03 6.27 -6.35
CA SER A 18 -9.34 5.56 -7.60
C SER A 18 -8.29 5.81 -8.69
N ARG A 19 -7.85 7.06 -8.87
CA ARG A 19 -6.76 7.41 -9.80
C ARG A 19 -5.44 6.78 -9.38
N PHE A 20 -5.17 6.74 -8.08
CA PHE A 20 -3.97 6.10 -7.55
C PHE A 20 -3.95 4.60 -7.85
N LYS A 21 -5.10 3.90 -7.72
CA LYS A 21 -5.20 2.49 -8.13
C LYS A 21 -4.95 2.28 -9.63
N GLU A 22 -5.44 3.17 -10.49
CA GLU A 22 -5.18 3.10 -11.93
C GLU A 22 -3.69 3.30 -12.24
N TRP A 23 -3.07 4.31 -11.61
CA TRP A 23 -1.63 4.55 -11.73
C TRP A 23 -0.82 3.35 -11.23
N LEU A 24 -1.15 2.79 -10.06
CA LEU A 24 -0.46 1.65 -9.49
C LEU A 24 -0.61 0.40 -10.37
N SER A 25 -1.78 0.19 -10.96
CA SER A 25 -1.99 -0.90 -11.92
C SER A 25 -1.13 -0.74 -13.18
N ALA A 26 -0.90 0.49 -13.64
CA ALA A 26 0.01 0.75 -14.75
C ALA A 26 1.46 0.49 -14.34
N ALA A 27 1.88 0.96 -13.16
CA ALA A 27 3.22 0.75 -12.63
C ALA A 27 3.54 -0.75 -12.41
N ILE A 28 2.57 -1.54 -11.97
CA ILE A 28 2.72 -3.01 -11.88
C ILE A 28 2.92 -3.63 -13.27
N LYS A 29 2.15 -3.17 -14.27
CA LYS A 29 2.24 -3.67 -15.63
C LYS A 29 3.57 -3.31 -16.31
N ASP A 30 4.12 -2.14 -15.97
CA ASP A 30 5.40 -1.66 -16.49
C ASP A 30 6.60 -2.29 -15.76
N GLY A 31 6.36 -3.02 -14.66
CA GLY A 31 7.37 -3.76 -13.92
C GLY A 31 8.03 -2.95 -12.79
N ASP A 32 7.49 -1.78 -12.47
CA ASP A 32 7.98 -0.91 -11.41
C ASP A 32 7.58 -1.41 -10.01
N PHE A 33 6.44 -2.11 -9.93
CA PHE A 33 5.95 -2.78 -8.73
C PHE A 33 5.55 -4.22 -9.01
N GLU A 34 5.72 -5.09 -8.02
CA GLU A 34 5.15 -6.42 -7.98
C GLU A 34 4.20 -6.56 -6.80
N GLU A 35 3.01 -7.13 -7.00
CA GLU A 35 2.09 -7.45 -5.91
C GLU A 35 2.66 -8.59 -5.06
N VAL A 36 2.80 -8.36 -3.76
CA VAL A 36 3.32 -9.34 -2.82
C VAL A 36 2.15 -10.01 -2.11
N PRO A 37 1.90 -11.31 -2.31
CA PRO A 37 0.84 -12.01 -1.59
C PRO A 37 1.18 -12.06 -0.09
N VAL A 38 0.21 -11.70 0.74
CA VAL A 38 0.33 -11.81 2.20
C VAL A 38 0.13 -13.27 2.59
N GLU A 39 1.21 -14.05 2.66
CA GLU A 39 1.15 -15.48 3.03
C GLU A 39 0.75 -15.72 4.49
N SER A 40 0.89 -14.71 5.35
CA SER A 40 0.52 -14.80 6.76
C SER A 40 -0.34 -13.61 7.16
N ARG A 41 -1.66 -13.77 7.03
CA ARG A 41 -2.67 -12.86 7.62
C ARG A 41 -2.46 -12.83 9.13
N TYR A 42 -1.56 -11.97 9.62
CA TYR A 42 -1.27 -11.84 11.05
C TYR A 42 -2.31 -10.98 11.75
N TRP A 43 -3.60 -11.20 11.46
CA TRP A 43 -4.69 -10.92 12.36
C TRP A 43 -5.97 -11.48 11.74
N ASN A 44 -6.86 -11.98 12.58
CA ASN A 44 -8.21 -12.44 12.23
C ASN A 44 -9.14 -11.27 11.84
N VAL A 45 -8.65 -10.26 11.12
CA VAL A 45 -9.47 -9.18 10.53
C VAL A 45 -9.77 -9.55 9.08
N GLU A 46 -10.94 -10.13 8.86
CA GLU A 46 -11.48 -10.42 7.52
C GLU A 46 -11.81 -9.15 6.70
N ASN A 47 -11.62 -7.94 7.24
CA ASN A 47 -12.28 -6.73 6.75
C ASN A 47 -11.37 -5.57 6.28
N PHE A 48 -10.04 -5.70 6.31
CA PHE A 48 -9.17 -4.65 5.75
C PHE A 48 -8.77 -5.00 4.31
N ASP A 49 -9.20 -4.17 3.35
CA ASP A 49 -8.74 -4.22 1.96
C ASP A 49 -7.32 -3.63 1.89
N GLU A 50 -6.36 -4.41 2.39
CA GLU A 50 -4.93 -4.11 2.34
C GLU A 50 -4.25 -4.88 1.20
N LYS A 51 -3.30 -4.21 0.54
CA LYS A 51 -2.47 -4.80 -0.51
C LYS A 51 -1.02 -4.38 -0.32
N TRP A 52 -0.12 -5.29 -0.66
CA TRP A 52 1.31 -5.11 -0.48
C TRP A 52 2.00 -5.18 -1.82
N PHE A 53 2.98 -4.31 -2.02
CA PHE A 53 3.72 -4.18 -3.27
C PHE A 53 5.20 -4.11 -2.97
N ARG A 54 6.03 -4.63 -3.87
CA ARG A 54 7.47 -4.49 -3.83
C ARG A 54 7.92 -3.70 -5.04
N ASP A 55 8.66 -2.62 -4.84
CA ASP A 55 9.23 -1.87 -5.96
C ASP A 55 10.51 -2.53 -6.50
N PHE A 56 11.03 -2.00 -7.60
CA PHE A 56 12.28 -2.46 -8.22
C PHE A 56 13.53 -2.34 -7.32
N THR A 57 13.48 -1.52 -6.26
CA THR A 57 14.56 -1.40 -5.27
C THR A 57 14.49 -2.46 -4.18
N GLY A 58 13.39 -3.23 -4.14
CA GLY A 58 13.10 -4.22 -3.12
C GLY A 58 12.41 -3.65 -1.89
N VAL A 59 12.04 -2.36 -1.90
CA VAL A 59 11.29 -1.73 -0.81
C VAL A 59 9.83 -2.20 -0.87
N ILE A 60 9.27 -2.47 0.30
CA ILE A 60 7.89 -2.92 0.43
C ILE A 60 6.99 -1.74 0.74
N TRP A 61 5.88 -1.68 0.04
CA TRP A 61 4.85 -0.66 0.11
C TRP A 61 3.53 -1.31 0.53
N ARG A 62 2.82 -0.67 1.45
CA ARG A 62 1.49 -1.10 1.90
C ARG A 62 0.46 -0.08 1.47
N LEU A 63 -0.52 -0.53 0.68
CA LEU A 63 -1.73 0.20 0.36
C LEU A 63 -2.85 -0.28 1.28
N VAL A 64 -3.53 0.65 1.94
CA VAL A 64 -4.78 0.39 2.68
C VAL A 64 -5.87 1.25 2.08
N ALA A 65 -6.98 0.64 1.68
CA ALA A 65 -8.11 1.38 1.13
C ALA A 65 -8.72 2.36 2.15
N PRO A 66 -9.28 3.49 1.71
CA PRO A 66 -10.06 4.38 2.57
C PRO A 66 -11.33 3.67 3.08
N ASP A 67 -11.56 3.76 4.38
CA ASP A 67 -12.75 3.27 5.09
C ASP A 67 -13.16 4.29 6.16
N PRO A 68 -14.17 5.16 5.93
CA PRO A 68 -14.44 6.32 6.77
C PRO A 68 -14.53 5.99 8.27
N PRO A 69 -13.86 6.76 9.16
CA PRO A 69 -13.18 8.03 8.92
C PRO A 69 -11.74 7.93 8.40
N PHE A 70 -11.25 6.73 8.11
CA PHE A 70 -9.91 6.51 7.59
C PHE A 70 -9.82 6.85 6.09
N THR A 71 -8.85 7.67 5.72
CA THR A 71 -8.68 8.21 4.37
C THR A 71 -7.79 7.35 3.48
N GLY A 72 -7.39 6.15 3.91
CA GLY A 72 -6.48 5.29 3.16
C GLY A 72 -5.02 5.73 3.28
N VAL A 73 -4.07 4.82 3.06
CA VAL A 73 -2.63 5.15 3.05
C VAL A 73 -1.88 4.31 2.01
N PHE A 74 -0.77 4.85 1.52
CA PHE A 74 0.26 4.14 0.76
C PHE A 74 1.62 4.49 1.34
N MET A 75 2.27 3.55 2.03
CA MET A 75 3.49 3.86 2.79
C MET A 75 4.51 2.73 2.76
N VAL A 76 5.77 3.08 3.01
CA VAL A 76 6.85 2.09 3.11
C VAL A 76 6.71 1.32 4.42
N VAL A 77 6.99 0.02 4.35
CA VAL A 77 6.94 -0.89 5.49
C VAL A 77 8.21 -1.73 5.54
N SER A 78 8.74 -1.93 6.74
CA SER A 78 9.99 -2.66 6.96
C SER A 78 9.86 -4.15 6.63
N HIS A 79 8.69 -4.74 6.88
CA HIS A 79 8.43 -6.16 6.62
C HIS A 79 6.96 -6.39 6.20
N PRO A 80 6.72 -7.31 5.23
CA PRO A 80 5.39 -7.82 4.97
C PRO A 80 4.79 -8.46 6.23
N GLY A 81 3.72 -7.88 6.76
CA GLY A 81 3.01 -8.36 7.96
C GLY A 81 3.45 -7.78 9.32
N GLU A 82 4.34 -6.80 9.38
CA GLU A 82 4.63 -6.11 10.66
C GLU A 82 3.54 -5.07 10.96
N PRO A 83 2.81 -5.16 12.09
CA PRO A 83 1.88 -4.11 12.46
C PRO A 83 2.67 -2.83 12.67
N SER A 84 2.22 -1.74 12.04
CA SER A 84 2.67 -0.39 12.36
C SER A 84 2.61 -0.26 13.88
N ARG A 85 3.79 -0.14 14.50
CA ARG A 85 3.97 -0.10 15.95
C ARG A 85 3.13 1.06 16.49
N GLN A 86 1.86 0.80 16.83
CA GLN A 86 1.06 1.72 17.60
C GLN A 86 1.73 1.76 18.96
N SER A 87 2.57 2.77 19.15
CA SER A 87 3.16 3.05 20.44
C SER A 87 2.02 3.31 21.42
N PRO A 88 2.05 2.71 22.62
CA PRO A 88 1.01 2.89 23.63
C PRO A 88 0.87 4.34 24.11
#